data_AF-A0AAE8LP59-F1
#
_entry.id   AF-A0AAE8LP59-F1
#
_cell.length_a   1.000
_cell.length_b   1.000
_cell.length_c   1.000
_cell.angle_alpha   90.00
_cell.angle_beta   90.00
_cell.angle_gamma   90.00
#
_symmetry.space_group_name_H-M   'P 1'
#
loop_
_entity.id
_entity.type
_entity.pdbx_description
1 polymer ?
#
loop_
_entity_poly.entity_id
_entity_poly.type
_entity_poly.pdbx_seq_one_letter_code
_entity_poly.pdbx_strand_id
1 'polypeptide(L)' 'MPIEIIVIVAALIISWLVFTAFIKIVKTSVQTAVTIAAIVLVLQLVFGIQSGQVITQIIELPRIIWDFFNNR' A
#
# COMPACT_ATOMS: atom_id res chain seq x y z
N MET A 1 -21.08 22.16 -33.46
CA MET A 1 -20.08 23.26 -33.57
C MET A 1 -19.67 23.85 -32.20
N PRO A 2 -20.51 24.49 -31.34
CA PRO A 2 -20.02 25.12 -30.10
C PRO A 2 -19.84 24.14 -28.92
N ILE A 3 -20.73 23.15 -28.84
CA ILE A 3 -20.76 22.14 -27.77
C ILE A 3 -19.56 21.20 -27.80
N GLU A 4 -19.10 20.80 -29.00
CA GLU A 4 -17.93 19.91 -29.14
C GLU A 4 -16.67 20.54 -28.53
N ILE A 5 -16.46 21.84 -28.73
CA ILE A 5 -15.31 22.57 -28.17
C ILE A 5 -15.40 22.59 -26.64
N ILE A 6 -16.58 22.84 -26.08
CA ILE A 6 -16.80 22.82 -24.63
C ILE A 6 -16.53 21.43 -24.04
N VAL A 7 -17.00 20.37 -24.72
CA VAL A 7 -16.78 18.98 -24.30
C VAL A 7 -15.29 18.62 -24.36
N ILE A 8 -14.57 19.02 -25.41
CA ILE A 8 -13.12 18.78 -25.53
C ILE A 8 -12.34 19.47 -24.41
N VAL A 9 -12.66 20.73 -24.12
CA VAL A 9 -12.01 21.48 -23.04
C VAL A 9 -12.32 20.87 -21.67
N ALA A 10 -13.58 20.50 -21.41
CA ALA A 10 -13.97 19.83 -20.18
C ALA A 10 -13.27 18.47 -20.03
N ALA A 11 -13.19 17.68 -21.09
CA ALA A 11 -12.51 16.39 -21.10
C ALA A 11 -11.01 16.53 -20.81
N LEU A 12 -10.35 17.54 -21.39
CA LEU A 12 -8.94 17.85 -21.10
C LEU A 12 -8.71 18.19 -19.62
N ILE A 13 -9.57 19.03 -19.04
CA ILE A 13 -9.46 19.41 -17.62
C ILE A 13 -9.68 18.20 -16.71
N ILE A 14 -10.71 17.39 -16.98
CA ILE A 14 -11.02 16.20 -16.19
C ILE A 14 -9.89 15.17 -16.31
N SER A 15 -9.42 14.90 -17.52
CA SER A 15 -8.31 13.98 -17.77
C SER A 15 -7.05 14.42 -17.03
N TRP A 16 -6.73 15.72 -17.06
CA TRP A 16 -5.58 16.28 -16.33
C TRP A 16 -5.71 16.13 -14.81
N LEU A 17 -6.92 16.37 -14.27
CA LEU A 17 -7.19 16.19 -12.84
C LEU A 17 -7.02 14.73 -12.41
N VAL A 18 -7.58 13.79 -13.17
CA VAL A 18 -7.46 12.35 -12.91
C VAL A 18 -5.99 11.92 -13.00
N PHE A 19 -5.26 12.38 -14.02
CA PHE A 19 -3.84 12.09 -14.17
C PHE A 19 -3.04 12.59 -12.96
N THR A 20 -3.26 13.83 -12.54
CA THR A 20 -2.58 14.42 -11.37
C THR A 20 -2.91 13.67 -10.09
N ALA A 21 -4.17 13.28 -9.88
CA ALA A 21 -4.59 12.49 -8.74
C ALA A 21 -3.92 11.10 -8.74
N PHE A 22 -3.84 10.45 -9.90
CA PHE A 22 -3.18 9.16 -10.05
C PHE A 22 -1.69 9.24 -9.69
N ILE A 23 -0.97 10.24 -10.21
CA ILE A 23 0.44 10.45 -9.88
C ILE A 23 0.65 10.65 -8.37
N LYS A 24 -0.25 11.37 -7.69
CA LYS A 24 -0.19 11.52 -6.22
C LYS A 24 -0.36 10.17 -5.51
N ILE A 25 -1.34 9.36 -5.93
CA ILE A 25 -1.58 8.03 -5.36
C ILE A 25 -0.38 7.10 -5.57
N VAL A 26 0.17 7.07 -6.79
CA VAL A 26 1.35 6.26 -7.11
C VAL A 26 2.55 6.69 -6.26
N LYS A 27 2.80 8.00 -6.13
CA LYS A 27 3.91 8.51 -5.30
C LYS A 27 3.76 8.06 -3.84
N THR A 28 2.57 8.16 -3.27
CA THR A 28 2.28 7.69 -1.91
C THR A 28 2.45 6.18 -1.80
N SER A 29 1.97 5.40 -2.77
CA SER A 29 2.11 3.95 -2.79
C SER A 29 3.56 3.50 -2.86
N VAL A 30 4.36 4.09 -3.76
CA VAL A 30 5.79 3.82 -3.89
C VAL A 30 6.53 4.17 -2.60
N GLN A 31 6.24 5.32 -2.00
CA GLN A 31 6.89 5.71 -0.75
C GLN A 31 6.58 4.73 0.40
N THR A 32 5.32 4.30 0.52
CA THR A 32 4.92 3.29 1.50
C THR A 32 5.59 1.94 1.23
N ALA A 33 5.60 1.48 -0.02
CA ALA A 33 6.24 0.23 -0.41
C ALA A 33 7.76 0.24 -0.14
N VAL A 34 8.43 1.36 -0.44
CA VAL A 34 9.86 1.54 -0.14
C VAL A 34 10.11 1.53 1.37
N THR A 35 9.24 2.17 2.16
CA THR A 35 9.36 2.16 3.62
C THR A 35 9.19 0.76 4.18
N ILE A 36 8.18 0.01 3.71
CA ILE A 36 7.96 -1.38 4.09
C ILE A 36 9.17 -2.23 3.69
N ALA A 37 9.68 -2.08 2.46
CA ALA A 37 10.86 -2.80 1.99
C ALA A 37 12.09 -2.50 2.85
N ALA A 38 12.29 -1.24 3.25
CA ALA A 38 13.38 -0.84 4.15
C ALA A 38 13.24 -1.48 5.54
N ILE A 39 12.04 -1.45 6.13
CA ILE A 39 11.76 -2.11 7.42
C ILE A 39 12.04 -3.61 7.32
N VAL A 40 11.53 -4.25 6.26
CA VAL A 40 11.72 -5.68 6.01
C VAL A 40 13.19 -6.03 5.81
N LEU A 41 13.95 -5.19 5.09
CA LEU A 41 15.40 -5.35 4.93
C LEU A 41 16.14 -5.24 6.26
N VAL A 42 15.82 -4.23 7.09
CA VAL A 42 16.42 -4.07 8.42
C VAL A 42 16.08 -5.28 9.30
N LEU A 43 14.83 -5.75 9.30
CA LEU A 43 14.43 -6.95 10.03
C LEU A 43 15.19 -8.20 9.56
N GLN A 44 15.36 -8.38 8.25
CA GLN A 44 16.14 -9.48 7.68
C GLN A 44 17.61 -9.41 8.08
N LEU A 45 18.24 -8.22 8.03
CA LEU A 45 19.66 -8.04 8.33
C LEU A 45 19.97 -8.09 9.83
N VAL A 46 19.10 -7.57 10.68
CA VAL A 46 19.31 -7.50 12.14
C VAL A 46 18.86 -8.78 12.85
N PHE A 47 17.73 -9.36 12.45
CA PHE A 47 17.16 -10.53 13.12
C PHE A 47 17.34 -11.84 12.34
N GLY A 48 17.80 -11.81 11.08
CA GLY A 48 17.98 -13.02 10.25
C GLY A 48 16.66 -13.67 9.80
N ILE A 49 15.53 -12.99 9.98
CA ILE A 49 14.18 -13.53 9.75
C ILE A 49 13.79 -13.31 8.27
N GLN A 50 13.59 -14.39 7.51
CA GLN A 50 13.08 -14.29 6.14
C GLN A 50 11.65 -13.70 6.14
N SER A 51 11.34 -12.82 5.20
CA SER A 51 10.04 -12.14 5.08
C SER A 51 8.82 -13.08 5.12
N GLY A 52 8.98 -14.33 4.68
CA GLY A 52 7.94 -15.36 4.76
C GLY A 52 7.55 -15.74 6.20
N GLN A 53 8.50 -15.74 7.14
CA GLN A 53 8.27 -16.08 8.55
C GLN A 53 7.45 -15.02 9.29
N VAL A 54 7.59 -13.75 8.90
CA VAL A 54 6.81 -12.64 9.48
C VAL A 54 5.32 -12.80 9.16
N ILE A 55 5.00 -13.19 7.92
CA ILE A 55 3.61 -13.45 7.52
C ILE A 55 3.06 -14.67 8.26
N THR A 56 3.85 -15.73 8.40
CA THR A 56 3.41 -16.92 9.15
C THR A 56 3.15 -16.59 10.63
N GLN A 57 4.03 -15.82 11.27
CA GLN A 57 3.83 -15.37 12.65
C GLN A 57 2.58 -14.49 12.78
N ILE A 58 2.33 -13.55 11.84
CA ILE A 58 1.13 -12.71 11.87
C ILE A 58 -0.16 -13.56 11.77
N ILE A 59 -0.16 -14.63 10.97
CA ILE A 59 -1.29 -15.54 10.84
C ILE A 59 -1.47 -16.40 12.11
N GLU A 60 -0.40 -16.67 12.84
CA GLU A 60 -0.42 -17.45 14.09
C GLU A 60 -0.74 -16.61 15.34
N LEU A 61 -0.52 -15.29 15.31
CA LEU A 61 -0.82 -14.38 16.43
C LEU A 61 -2.27 -14.49 16.95
N PRO A 62 -3.33 -14.53 16.10
CA PRO A 62 -4.70 -14.70 16.58
C PRO A 62 -4.91 -16.00 17.35
N ARG A 63 -4.24 -17.08 16.92
CA ARG A 63 -4.32 -18.38 17.58
C ARG A 63 -3.65 -18.35 18.95
N ILE A 64 -2.47 -17.72 19.04
CA ILE A 64 -1.76 -17.53 20.31
C ILE A 64 -2.60 -16.71 21.30
N ILE A 65 -3.28 -15.67 20.82
CA ILE A 65 -4.16 -14.82 21.64
C ILE A 65 -5.39 -15.61 22.09
N TRP A 66 -5.98 -16.41 21.21
CA TRP A 66 -7.14 -17.25 21.52
C TRP A 66 -6.80 -18.34 22.54
N ASP A 67 -5.68 -19.03 22.36
CA ASP A 67 -5.20 -20.07 23.29
C ASP A 67 -4.87 -19.48 24.66
N PHE A 68 -4.27 -18.28 24.72
CA PHE A 68 -4.00 -17.58 25.99
C PHE A 68 -5.27 -17.17 26.72
N PHE A 69 -6.32 -16.77 25.99
CA PHE A 69 -7.60 -16.39 26.59
C PHE A 69 -8.44 -17.60 27.00
N ASN A 70 -8.37 -18.70 26.25
CA ASN A 70 -9.15 -19.92 26.50
C ASN A 70 -8.49 -20.88 27.51
N ASN A 71 -7.18 -20.74 27.74
CA ASN A 71 -6.42 -21.50 28.74
C ASN A 71 -6.29 -20.76 30.10
N ARG A 72 -7.15 -19.76 30.34
CA ARG A 72 -7.40 -19.13 31.63
C ARG A 72 -8.84 -19.38 32.06
#